data_AF-A0A382ZIV9-F1
#
_entry.id   AF-A0A382ZIV9-F1
#
_cell.length_a   1.000
_cell.length_b   1.000
_cell.length_c   1.000
_cell.angle_alpha   90.00
_cell.angle_beta   90.00
_cell.angle_gamma   90.00
#
_symmetry.space_group_name_H-M   'P 1'
#
loop_
_entity.id
_entity.type
_entity.pdbx_description
1 polymer ?
#
loop_
_entity_poly.entity_id
_entity_poly.type
_entity_poly.pdbx_seq_one_letter_code
_entity_poly.pdbx_strand_id
1 'polypeptide(L)'
;MSVMVTGGTGFIGNRIIRKLLDRGEEVVCFDLAPPRANLEPYLGHIKMYRGDITQLSHLLEAINTNGVHKIIHMAALLPPDTEERHSYAMQVNIGGTNNVFEAARWTGIERVVYASSIAVYGVQDTFGERPIDEDDLNDPINVYGMTKSVNDFSAKRYIDRHGMDLVGVRICTVFGHGRVTGMTGMIGGLLM
;
A
#
# COMPACT_ATOMS: atom_id res chain seq x y z
N MET A 1 -14.68 7.82 14.02
CA MET A 1 -14.32 7.92 12.58
C MET A 1 -12.98 7.25 12.44
N SER A 2 -12.83 6.31 11.50
CA SER A 2 -11.69 5.40 11.50
C SER A 2 -10.72 5.61 10.32
N VAL A 3 -9.47 5.23 10.52
CA VAL A 3 -8.44 5.15 9.48
C VAL A 3 -8.31 3.70 9.04
N MET A 4 -8.50 3.43 7.75
CA MET A 4 -8.34 2.09 7.19
C MET A 4 -6.92 1.89 6.64
N VAL A 5 -6.27 0.81 7.03
CA VAL A 5 -4.97 0.40 6.49
C VAL A 5 -5.16 -0.87 5.65
N THR A 6 -5.04 -0.76 4.32
CA THR A 6 -5.06 -1.96 3.47
C THR A 6 -3.69 -2.61 3.47
N GLY A 7 -3.61 -3.95 3.45
CA GLY A 7 -2.33 -4.65 3.64
C GLY A 7 -1.83 -4.51 5.07
N GLY A 8 -2.77 -4.32 6.01
CA GLY A 8 -2.49 -4.03 7.42
C GLY A 8 -1.78 -5.15 8.17
N THR A 9 -1.88 -6.41 7.70
CA THR A 9 -1.15 -7.54 8.28
C THR A 9 0.29 -7.63 7.76
N GLY A 10 0.59 -6.91 6.67
CA GLY A 10 1.91 -6.84 6.07
C GLY A 10 2.94 -6.12 6.93
N PHE A 11 4.22 -6.21 6.55
CA PHE A 11 5.36 -5.76 7.34
C PHE A 11 5.32 -4.26 7.73
N ILE A 12 4.96 -3.39 6.79
CA ILE A 12 4.83 -1.95 7.05
C ILE A 12 3.45 -1.64 7.64
N GLY A 13 2.40 -2.27 7.12
CA GLY A 13 1.01 -2.04 7.54
C GLY A 13 0.81 -2.20 9.05
N ASN A 14 1.28 -3.29 9.66
CA ASN A 14 1.10 -3.52 11.10
C ASN A 14 1.79 -2.44 11.95
N ARG A 15 2.92 -1.90 11.49
CA ARG A 15 3.64 -0.83 12.21
C ARG A 15 2.93 0.50 12.10
N ILE A 16 2.29 0.76 10.96
CA ILE A 16 1.40 1.91 10.78
C ILE A 16 0.20 1.79 11.73
N ILE A 17 -0.43 0.62 11.79
CA ILE A 17 -1.55 0.36 12.72
C ILE A 17 -1.13 0.66 14.17
N ARG A 18 0.01 0.14 14.64
CA ARG A 18 0.52 0.44 15.99
C ARG A 18 0.68 1.94 16.23
N LYS A 19 1.30 2.66 15.30
CA LYS A 19 1.49 4.12 15.39
C LYS A 19 0.17 4.90 15.39
N LEU A 20 -0.87 4.40 14.71
CA LEU A 20 -2.20 5.00 14.73
C LEU A 20 -2.88 4.77 16.10
N LEU A 21 -2.78 3.55 16.65
CA LEU A 21 -3.29 3.22 17.98
C LEU A 21 -2.59 4.03 19.08
N ASP A 22 -1.27 4.20 19.00
CA ASP A 22 -0.50 5.04 19.95
C ASP A 22 -0.96 6.50 19.93
N ARG A 23 -1.57 6.95 18.82
CA ARG A 23 -2.16 8.29 18.66
C ARG A 23 -3.64 8.36 19.10
N GLY A 24 -4.23 7.25 19.53
CA GLY A 24 -5.64 7.16 19.91
C GLY A 24 -6.62 7.09 18.73
N GLU A 25 -6.15 6.77 17.53
CA GLU A 25 -7.00 6.66 16.33
C GLU A 25 -7.79 5.35 16.34
N GLU A 26 -9.04 5.38 15.84
CA GLU A 26 -9.78 4.16 15.51
C GLU A 26 -9.24 3.55 14.21
N VAL A 27 -8.84 2.27 14.24
CA VAL A 27 -8.18 1.64 13.08
C VAL A 27 -8.99 0.47 12.52
N VAL A 28 -9.13 0.46 11.19
CA VAL A 28 -9.61 -0.70 10.43
C VAL A 28 -8.42 -1.35 9.73
N CYS A 29 -8.12 -2.60 10.08
CA CYS A 29 -7.15 -3.40 9.36
C CYS A 29 -7.86 -4.13 8.22
N PHE A 30 -7.58 -3.76 6.97
CA PHE A 30 -8.12 -4.41 5.78
C PHE A 30 -7.04 -5.28 5.13
N ASP A 31 -7.25 -6.59 5.05
CA ASP A 31 -6.28 -7.49 4.42
C ASP A 31 -6.92 -8.80 3.96
N LEU A 32 -6.34 -9.43 2.94
CA LEU A 32 -6.73 -10.76 2.49
C LEU A 32 -6.16 -11.82 3.44
N ALA A 33 -4.95 -11.57 3.92
CA ALA A 33 -4.25 -12.45 4.85
C ALA A 33 -4.81 -12.32 6.27
N PRO A 34 -4.82 -13.41 7.05
CA PRO A 34 -5.18 -13.33 8.46
C PRO A 34 -4.13 -12.52 9.24
N PRO A 35 -4.50 -11.95 10.40
CA PRO A 35 -3.53 -11.36 11.32
C PRO A 35 -2.43 -12.36 11.67
N ARG A 36 -1.23 -11.84 11.86
CA ARG A 36 -0.04 -12.59 12.27
C ARG A 36 0.30 -12.25 13.73
N ALA A 37 1.25 -12.96 14.32
CA ALA A 37 1.69 -12.79 15.71
C ALA A 37 2.03 -11.34 16.11
N ASN A 38 2.50 -10.53 15.16
CA ASN A 38 2.79 -9.11 15.37
C ASN A 38 1.53 -8.24 15.56
N LEU A 39 0.35 -8.68 15.15
CA LEU A 39 -0.91 -7.94 15.28
C LEU A 39 -1.84 -8.55 16.33
N GLU A 40 -1.60 -9.80 16.76
CA GLU A 40 -2.38 -10.49 17.80
C GLU A 40 -2.63 -9.66 19.08
N PRO A 41 -1.62 -8.98 19.67
CA PRO A 41 -1.85 -8.17 20.88
C PRO A 41 -2.82 -6.99 20.68
N TYR A 42 -3.08 -6.61 19.43
CA TYR A 42 -3.88 -5.44 19.07
C TYR A 42 -5.26 -5.80 18.54
N LEU A 43 -5.62 -7.08 18.45
CA LEU A 43 -6.91 -7.52 17.88
C LEU A 43 -8.12 -6.97 18.64
N GLY A 44 -7.99 -6.74 19.96
CA GLY A 44 -9.03 -6.08 20.76
C GLY A 44 -9.13 -4.57 20.56
N HIS A 45 -8.19 -3.96 19.84
CA HIS A 45 -8.06 -2.52 19.64
C HIS A 45 -8.24 -2.08 18.18
N ILE A 46 -8.41 -3.03 17.26
CA ILE A 46 -8.62 -2.76 15.83
C ILE A 46 -9.87 -3.46 15.34
N LYS A 47 -10.49 -2.91 14.30
CA LYS A 47 -11.53 -3.61 13.53
C LYS A 47 -10.85 -4.38 12.41
N MET A 48 -10.83 -5.70 12.49
CA MET A 48 -10.31 -6.53 11.41
C MET A 48 -11.39 -6.73 10.34
N TYR A 49 -11.06 -6.39 9.09
CA TYR A 49 -11.90 -6.69 7.95
C TYR A 49 -11.09 -7.52 6.95
N ARG A 50 -11.51 -8.78 6.73
CA ARG A 50 -10.85 -9.65 5.76
C ARG A 50 -11.43 -9.40 4.37
N GLY A 51 -10.64 -8.75 3.51
CA GLY A 51 -11.10 -8.30 2.21
C GLY A 51 -9.99 -8.35 1.16
N ASP A 52 -10.38 -8.18 -0.10
CA ASP A 52 -9.47 -8.22 -1.25
C ASP A 52 -9.61 -6.91 -2.00
N ILE A 53 -8.51 -6.20 -2.23
CA ILE A 53 -8.52 -4.91 -2.93
C ILE A 53 -8.93 -5.06 -4.40
N THR A 54 -8.82 -6.26 -4.98
CA THR A 54 -9.32 -6.55 -6.34
C THR A 54 -10.85 -6.57 -6.40
N GLN A 55 -11.52 -6.68 -5.24
CA GLN A 55 -12.96 -6.68 -5.11
C GLN A 55 -13.44 -5.33 -4.56
N LEU A 56 -13.92 -4.45 -5.46
CA LEU A 56 -14.39 -3.11 -5.08
C LEU A 56 -15.50 -3.15 -4.01
N SER A 57 -16.37 -4.16 -4.06
CA SER A 57 -17.44 -4.36 -3.06
C SER A 57 -16.90 -4.53 -1.65
N HIS A 58 -15.79 -5.24 -1.46
CA HIS A 58 -15.18 -5.44 -0.13
C HIS A 58 -14.71 -4.10 0.45
N LEU A 59 -14.11 -3.24 -0.38
CA LEU A 59 -13.67 -1.90 0.04
C LEU A 59 -14.86 -1.02 0.45
N LEU A 60 -15.92 -1.00 -0.36
CA LEU A 60 -17.12 -0.22 -0.08
C LEU A 60 -17.81 -0.68 1.20
N GLU A 61 -17.95 -1.99 1.40
CA GLU A 61 -18.54 -2.54 2.62
C GLU A 61 -17.70 -2.20 3.86
N ALA A 62 -16.37 -2.37 3.78
CA ALA A 62 -15.46 -2.05 4.88
C ALA A 62 -15.52 -0.56 5.25
N ILE A 63 -15.54 0.33 4.25
CA ILE A 63 -15.61 1.78 4.47
C ILE A 63 -16.92 2.17 5.17
N ASN A 64 -18.05 1.74 4.61
CA ASN A 64 -19.37 2.13 5.09
C ASN A 64 -19.69 1.56 6.48
N THR A 65 -19.35 0.28 6.71
CA THR A 65 -19.64 -0.40 7.98
C THR A 65 -18.80 0.15 9.14
N ASN A 66 -17.61 0.69 8.86
CA ASN A 66 -16.67 1.11 9.90
C ASN A 66 -16.51 2.64 10.02
N GLY A 67 -17.26 3.42 9.23
CA GLY A 67 -17.16 4.88 9.23
C GLY A 67 -15.73 5.35 8.92
N VAL A 68 -15.12 4.76 7.88
CA VAL A 68 -13.76 5.10 7.45
C VAL A 68 -13.78 6.47 6.79
N HIS A 69 -12.83 7.34 7.16
CA HIS A 69 -12.70 8.69 6.60
C HIS A 69 -11.34 8.92 5.91
N LYS A 70 -10.32 8.10 6.21
CA LYS A 70 -8.98 8.15 5.61
C LYS A 70 -8.47 6.75 5.32
N ILE A 71 -7.67 6.61 4.26
CA ILE A 71 -7.08 5.34 3.85
C ILE A 71 -5.55 5.46 3.78
N ILE A 72 -4.87 4.44 4.31
CA ILE A 72 -3.45 4.19 4.07
C ILE A 72 -3.33 2.88 3.28
N HIS A 73 -2.97 2.97 2.01
CA HIS A 73 -2.94 1.86 1.08
C HIS A 73 -1.54 1.22 0.99
N MET A 74 -1.35 0.10 1.71
CA MET A 74 -0.09 -0.67 1.74
C MET A 74 -0.21 -2.04 1.06
N ALA A 75 -1.38 -2.42 0.54
CA ALA A 75 -1.59 -3.70 -0.10
C ALA A 75 -0.95 -3.70 -1.50
N ALA A 76 -0.06 -4.66 -1.75
CA ALA A 76 0.56 -4.88 -3.04
C ALA A 76 1.16 -6.30 -3.11
N LEU A 77 1.22 -6.84 -4.31
CA LEU A 77 2.11 -7.95 -4.67
C LEU A 77 3.53 -7.40 -4.86
N LEU A 78 4.53 -8.11 -4.33
CA LEU A 78 5.94 -7.72 -4.36
C LEU A 78 6.77 -8.73 -5.17
N PRO A 79 7.96 -8.36 -5.68
CA PRO A 79 8.90 -9.33 -6.24
C PRO A 79 9.29 -10.40 -5.19
N PRO A 80 9.54 -11.66 -5.60
CA PRO A 80 9.58 -12.14 -7.00
C PRO A 80 8.20 -12.40 -7.63
N ASP A 81 7.12 -12.48 -6.84
CA ASP A 81 5.78 -12.87 -7.32
C ASP A 81 5.26 -12.00 -8.47
N THR A 82 5.62 -10.73 -8.52
CA THR A 82 5.22 -9.83 -9.61
C THR A 82 5.80 -10.25 -10.96
N GLU A 83 7.02 -10.79 -10.96
CA GLU A 83 7.69 -11.31 -12.17
C GLU A 83 7.19 -12.72 -12.51
N GLU A 84 6.84 -13.53 -11.52
CA GLU A 84 6.35 -14.88 -11.79
C GLU A 84 4.89 -14.89 -12.26
N ARG A 85 4.08 -13.94 -11.77
CA ARG A 85 2.63 -13.88 -11.96
C ARG A 85 2.17 -12.54 -12.53
N HIS A 86 2.78 -12.11 -13.63
CA HIS A 86 2.57 -10.83 -14.31
C HIS A 86 1.09 -10.37 -14.38
N SER A 87 0.20 -11.21 -14.91
CA SER A 87 -1.24 -10.85 -15.05
C SER A 87 -1.90 -10.60 -13.69
N TYR A 88 -1.59 -11.43 -12.69
CA TYR A 88 -2.08 -11.25 -11.33
C TYR A 88 -1.49 -10.00 -10.67
N ALA A 89 -0.21 -9.68 -10.95
CA ALA A 89 0.42 -8.46 -10.49
C ALA A 89 -0.32 -7.21 -11.00
N MET A 90 -0.76 -7.19 -12.27
CA MET A 90 -1.56 -6.09 -12.81
C MET A 90 -2.92 -5.99 -12.10
N GLN A 91 -3.59 -7.12 -11.88
CA GLN A 91 -4.89 -7.15 -11.20
C GLN A 91 -4.78 -6.58 -9.77
N VAL A 92 -3.78 -7.02 -9.01
CA VAL A 92 -3.59 -6.59 -7.61
C VAL A 92 -3.05 -5.16 -7.54
N ASN A 93 -1.91 -4.88 -8.18
CA ASN A 93 -1.19 -3.63 -7.97
C ASN A 93 -1.79 -2.45 -8.75
N ILE A 94 -2.35 -2.68 -9.94
CA ILE A 94 -2.99 -1.61 -10.74
C ILE A 94 -4.49 -1.61 -10.48
N GLY A 95 -5.15 -2.75 -10.75
CA GLY A 95 -6.60 -2.88 -10.57
C GLY A 95 -7.04 -2.63 -9.13
N GLY A 96 -6.37 -3.27 -8.18
CA GLY A 96 -6.66 -3.10 -6.75
C GLY A 96 -6.41 -1.69 -6.23
N THR A 97 -5.34 -1.02 -6.66
CA THR A 97 -5.10 0.39 -6.31
C THR A 97 -6.16 1.31 -6.94
N ASN A 98 -6.54 1.09 -8.19
CA ASN A 98 -7.62 1.86 -8.82
C ASN A 98 -8.96 1.65 -8.08
N ASN A 99 -9.26 0.43 -7.62
CA ASN A 99 -10.44 0.17 -6.80
C ASN A 99 -10.41 0.95 -5.48
N VAL A 100 -9.24 1.09 -4.84
CA VAL A 100 -9.09 1.91 -3.63
C VAL A 100 -9.39 3.38 -3.94
N PHE A 101 -8.90 3.91 -5.06
CA PHE A 101 -9.20 5.28 -5.49
C PHE A 101 -10.68 5.48 -5.83
N GLU A 102 -11.31 4.55 -6.56
CA GLU A 102 -12.75 4.63 -6.85
C GLU A 102 -13.59 4.52 -5.59
N ALA A 103 -13.28 3.59 -4.68
CA ALA A 103 -13.97 3.45 -3.41
C ALA A 103 -13.87 4.74 -2.60
N ALA A 104 -12.67 5.34 -2.52
CA ALA A 104 -12.44 6.62 -1.86
C ALA A 104 -13.28 7.75 -2.49
N ARG A 105 -13.33 7.82 -3.82
CA ARG A 105 -14.12 8.81 -4.56
C ARG A 105 -15.61 8.67 -4.29
N TRP A 106 -16.15 7.45 -4.30
CA TRP A 106 -17.58 7.20 -4.16
C TRP A 106 -18.09 7.37 -2.73
N THR A 107 -17.21 7.19 -1.74
CA THR A 107 -17.57 7.25 -0.32
C THR A 107 -17.17 8.55 0.37
N GLY A 108 -16.49 9.46 -0.35
CA GLY A 108 -16.09 10.75 0.19
C GLY A 108 -14.93 10.65 1.19
N ILE A 109 -14.02 9.69 1.02
CA ILE A 109 -12.78 9.60 1.81
C ILE A 109 -11.99 10.91 1.66
N GLU A 110 -11.58 11.48 2.79
CA GLU A 110 -10.92 12.78 2.86
C GLU A 110 -9.51 12.74 2.28
N ARG A 111 -8.79 11.64 2.48
CA ARG A 111 -7.42 11.46 2.01
C ARG A 111 -7.05 9.99 1.85
N VAL A 112 -6.30 9.69 0.78
CA VAL A 112 -5.62 8.41 0.61
C VAL A 112 -4.11 8.64 0.55
N VAL A 113 -3.37 8.04 1.48
CA VAL A 113 -1.91 7.92 1.38
C VAL A 113 -1.60 6.53 0.84
N TYR A 114 -0.85 6.43 -0.26
CA TYR A 114 -0.55 5.13 -0.89
C TYR A 114 0.94 4.88 -1.03
N ALA A 115 1.33 3.61 -0.95
CA ALA A 115 2.72 3.20 -1.15
C ALA A 115 3.07 3.16 -2.64
N SER A 116 3.81 4.17 -3.10
CA SER A 116 4.65 4.08 -4.30
C SER A 116 6.01 3.49 -3.91
N SER A 117 7.02 3.57 -4.78
CA SER A 117 8.35 3.02 -4.49
C SER A 117 9.43 3.71 -5.29
N ILE A 118 10.66 3.73 -4.78
CA ILE A 118 11.84 4.10 -5.58
C ILE A 118 12.03 3.21 -6.83
N ALA A 119 11.38 2.04 -6.89
CA ALA A 119 11.40 1.18 -8.07
C ALA A 119 10.80 1.84 -9.33
N VAL A 120 10.09 2.97 -9.20
CA VAL A 120 9.63 3.76 -10.35
C VAL A 120 10.77 4.39 -11.13
N TYR A 121 11.92 4.64 -10.50
CA TYR A 121 13.07 5.31 -11.12
C TYR A 121 14.00 4.36 -11.87
N GLY A 122 13.95 3.05 -11.58
CA GLY A 122 14.87 2.08 -12.19
C GLY A 122 16.21 2.01 -11.47
N VAL A 123 17.30 2.18 -12.22
CA VAL A 123 18.69 2.02 -11.73
C VAL A 123 19.36 3.37 -11.49
N GLN A 124 20.20 3.46 -10.46
CA GLN A 124 20.91 4.70 -10.10
C GLN A 124 21.84 5.19 -11.23
N ASP A 125 22.41 4.28 -12.03
CA ASP A 125 23.31 4.61 -13.13
C ASP A 125 22.69 5.59 -14.15
N THR A 126 21.36 5.56 -14.33
CA THR A 126 20.62 6.50 -15.19
C THR A 126 20.76 7.95 -14.72
N PHE A 127 21.02 8.17 -13.43
CA PHE A 127 21.10 9.48 -12.80
C PHE A 127 22.53 9.85 -12.35
N GLY A 128 23.51 8.97 -12.57
CA GLY A 128 24.87 9.13 -12.06
C GLY A 128 24.92 9.12 -10.52
N GLU A 129 25.83 9.90 -9.93
CA GLU A 129 26.09 9.88 -8.48
C GLU A 129 25.18 10.81 -7.64
N ARG A 130 24.29 11.57 -8.28
CA ARG A 130 23.44 12.52 -7.54
C ARG A 130 22.26 11.80 -6.85
N PRO A 131 21.76 12.35 -5.73
CA PRO A 131 20.47 11.93 -5.19
C PRO A 131 19.35 12.11 -6.21
N ILE A 132 18.45 11.14 -6.25
CA ILE A 132 17.21 11.15 -7.05
C ILE A 132 16.13 11.92 -6.29
N ASP A 133 15.32 12.71 -7.00
CA ASP A 133 14.17 13.44 -6.44
C ASP A 133 12.85 13.12 -7.17
N GLU A 134 11.74 13.72 -6.73
CA GLU A 134 10.41 13.44 -7.28
C GLU A 134 10.20 13.92 -8.72
N ASP A 135 11.02 14.86 -9.21
CA ASP A 135 10.94 15.41 -10.57
C ASP A 135 11.69 14.56 -11.60
N ASP A 136 12.47 13.58 -11.16
CA ASP A 136 13.18 12.64 -12.02
C ASP A 136 12.26 11.70 -12.79
N LEU A 137 12.71 11.35 -14.01
CA LEU A 137 11.96 10.49 -14.92
C LEU A 137 11.78 9.09 -14.32
N ASN A 138 10.57 8.57 -14.44
CA ASN A 138 10.29 7.17 -14.13
C ASN A 138 10.82 6.28 -15.27
N ASP A 139 11.75 5.38 -14.95
CA ASP A 139 12.30 4.37 -15.87
C ASP A 139 12.33 2.97 -15.21
N PRO A 140 11.16 2.39 -14.89
CA PRO A 140 11.09 1.15 -14.13
C PRO A 140 11.63 -0.04 -14.93
N ILE A 141 12.52 -0.82 -14.31
CA ILE A 141 13.17 -1.99 -14.95
C ILE A 141 12.49 -3.34 -14.65
N ASN A 142 11.39 -3.34 -13.90
CA ASN A 142 10.68 -4.56 -13.51
C ASN A 142 9.16 -4.32 -13.40
N VAL A 143 8.38 -5.40 -13.32
CA VAL A 143 6.91 -5.36 -13.29
C VAL A 143 6.42 -4.56 -12.10
N TYR A 144 7.04 -4.76 -10.93
CA TYR A 144 6.65 -4.04 -9.72
C TYR A 144 6.80 -2.51 -9.88
N GLY A 145 7.97 -2.04 -10.33
CA GLY A 145 8.24 -0.63 -10.60
C GLY A 145 7.31 -0.04 -11.66
N MET A 146 7.00 -0.82 -12.71
CA MET A 146 6.04 -0.45 -13.74
C MET A 146 4.65 -0.25 -13.11
N THR A 147 4.17 -1.20 -12.29
CA THR A 147 2.86 -1.05 -11.62
C THR A 147 2.80 0.17 -10.71
N LYS A 148 3.87 0.50 -9.96
CA LYS A 148 3.92 1.70 -9.13
C LYS A 148 3.94 2.99 -9.95
N SER A 149 4.60 3.01 -11.09
CA SER A 149 4.59 4.14 -12.03
C SER A 149 3.19 4.38 -12.59
N VAL A 150 2.47 3.31 -12.94
CA VAL A 150 1.05 3.41 -13.36
C VAL A 150 0.19 3.99 -12.25
N ASN A 151 0.40 3.56 -11.00
CA ASN A 151 -0.37 4.06 -9.86
C ASN A 151 -0.15 5.56 -9.62
N ASP A 152 1.09 6.04 -9.73
CA ASP A 152 1.42 7.47 -9.64
C ASP A 152 0.73 8.29 -10.74
N PHE A 153 0.75 7.77 -11.97
CA PHE A 153 0.03 8.41 -13.07
C PHE A 153 -1.48 8.42 -12.84
N SER A 154 -2.07 7.30 -12.42
CA SER A 154 -3.50 7.18 -12.10
C SER A 154 -3.89 8.16 -11.01
N ALA A 155 -3.15 8.23 -9.91
CA ALA A 155 -3.42 9.14 -8.79
C ALA A 155 -3.46 10.59 -9.29
N LYS A 156 -2.51 11.01 -10.13
CA LYS A 156 -2.54 12.33 -10.76
C LYS A 156 -3.83 12.59 -11.55
N ARG A 157 -4.33 11.60 -12.30
CA ARG A 157 -5.59 11.74 -13.04
C ARG A 157 -6.79 11.86 -12.12
N TYR A 158 -6.83 11.13 -11.01
CA TYR A 158 -7.87 11.25 -10.00
C TYR A 158 -7.85 12.63 -9.32
N ILE A 159 -6.68 13.15 -8.97
CA ILE A 159 -6.52 14.51 -8.44
C ILE A 159 -7.03 15.54 -9.46
N ASP A 160 -6.50 15.51 -10.68
CA ASP A 160 -6.80 16.51 -11.72
C ASP A 160 -8.29 16.50 -12.14
N ARG A 161 -8.94 15.32 -12.14
CA ARG A 161 -10.34 15.17 -12.61
C ARG A 161 -11.39 15.24 -11.52
N HIS A 162 -11.05 14.86 -10.30
CA HIS A 162 -12.03 14.68 -9.21
C HIS A 162 -11.69 15.48 -7.95
N GLY A 163 -10.58 16.23 -7.93
CA GLY A 163 -10.19 17.05 -6.79
C GLY A 163 -9.86 16.24 -5.53
N MET A 164 -9.49 14.96 -5.70
CA MET A 164 -9.17 14.08 -4.58
C MET A 164 -7.84 14.43 -3.94
N ASP A 165 -7.69 14.14 -2.65
CA ASP A 165 -6.43 14.24 -1.92
C ASP A 165 -5.75 12.86 -1.88
N LEU A 166 -4.86 12.63 -2.86
CA LEU A 166 -4.07 11.41 -2.99
C LEU A 166 -2.59 11.73 -2.83
N VAL A 167 -1.92 11.07 -1.90
CA VAL A 167 -0.48 11.28 -1.63
C VAL A 167 0.28 9.97 -1.81
N GLY A 168 1.14 9.94 -2.83
CA GLY A 168 2.04 8.81 -3.09
C GLY A 168 3.35 8.99 -2.34
N VAL A 169 3.77 7.97 -1.60
CA VAL A 169 5.10 7.95 -0.95
C VAL A 169 5.98 6.96 -1.70
N ARG A 170 7.06 7.45 -2.33
CA ARG A 170 8.06 6.60 -3.02
C ARG A 170 9.00 5.97 -1.99
N ILE A 171 8.51 4.89 -1.37
CA ILE A 171 9.22 4.23 -0.26
C ILE A 171 10.53 3.59 -0.76
N CYS A 172 11.64 3.93 -0.08
CA CYS A 172 12.95 3.31 -0.24
C CYS A 172 12.99 1.87 0.30
N THR A 173 14.15 1.22 0.20
CA THR A 173 14.34 -0.11 0.78
C THR A 173 14.11 -0.10 2.29
N VAL A 174 13.08 -0.83 2.74
CA VAL A 174 12.79 -1.04 4.17
C VAL A 174 13.26 -2.45 4.58
N PHE A 175 13.82 -2.61 5.77
CA PHE A 175 14.19 -3.92 6.32
C PHE A 175 14.03 -3.92 7.85
N GLY A 176 14.14 -5.10 8.46
CA GLY A 176 14.07 -5.27 9.91
C GLY A 176 13.31 -6.52 10.33
N HIS A 177 13.33 -6.78 11.65
CA HIS A 177 12.74 -7.97 12.25
C HIS A 177 11.27 -8.19 11.87
N GLY A 178 10.94 -9.42 11.46
CA GLY A 178 9.59 -9.82 11.03
C GLY A 178 9.28 -9.53 9.55
N ARG A 179 10.27 -9.12 8.74
CA ARG A 179 10.08 -9.03 7.28
C ARG A 179 10.25 -10.41 6.65
N VAL A 180 9.20 -10.89 6.00
CA VAL A 180 9.16 -12.24 5.42
C VAL A 180 8.83 -12.28 3.93
N THR A 181 8.50 -11.13 3.32
CA THR A 181 8.19 -11.01 1.89
C THR A 181 8.95 -9.86 1.24
N GLY A 182 9.02 -9.91 -0.10
CA GLY A 182 9.82 -8.99 -0.90
C GLY A 182 11.31 -9.33 -0.88
N MET A 183 12.10 -8.62 -1.71
CA MET A 183 13.55 -8.81 -1.84
C MET A 183 14.31 -8.80 -0.50
N THR A 184 13.92 -7.95 0.46
CA THR A 184 14.57 -7.88 1.78
C THR A 184 13.99 -8.84 2.82
N GLY A 185 13.07 -9.74 2.43
CA GLY A 185 12.57 -10.81 3.31
C GLY A 185 13.69 -11.75 3.77
N MET A 186 14.69 -12.02 2.92
CA MET A 186 15.84 -12.84 3.29
C MET A 186 16.67 -12.23 4.43
N ILE A 187 16.80 -10.90 4.48
CA ILE A 187 17.50 -10.19 5.55
C ILE A 187 16.71 -10.27 6.86
N GLY A 188 15.37 -10.21 6.78
CA GLY A 188 14.51 -10.34 7.96
C GLY A 188 14.55 -11.74 8.60
N GLY A 189 14.76 -12.78 7.80
CA GLY A 189 14.92 -14.15 8.30
C GLY A 189 16.24 -14.42 9.03
N LEU A 190 17.28 -13.61 8.77
CA LEU A 190 18.58 -13.69 9.45
C LEU A 190 18.59 -12.97 10.82
N LEU A 191 17.54 -12.22 11.13
CA LEU A 191 17.35 -11.48 12.39
C LEU A 191 16.31 -12.17 13.32
N MET A 192 16.09 -13.48 13.11
CA MET A 192 15.38 -14.37 14.03
C MET A 192 16.38 -15.01 14.99
#